data_AF-A0AA86TFA0-F1
#
_entry.id   AF-A0AA86TFA0-F1
#
_cell.length_a   1.000
_cell.length_b   1.000
_cell.length_c   1.000
_cell.angle_alpha   90.00
_cell.angle_beta   90.00
_cell.angle_gamma   90.00
#
_symmetry.space_group_name_H-M   'P 1'
#
loop_
_entity.id
_entity.type
_entity.pdbx_description
1 polymer ?
#
loop_
_entity_poly.entity_id
_entity_poly.type
_entity_poly.pdbx_seq_one_letter_code
_entity_poly.pdbx_strand_id
1 'polypeptide(L)'
;MRRLSLDCIDRVVRCGLLVVALSPFMPVPATVQAGSDSEVEVEVNKKGLGKEAVLRKGPHEWYILVEVTPDNTVVLRQEKNLDTYVLDDSETHDRSFTPSEVDAVIEEFVSSAKVQAAKYQ
;
A
#
# COMPACT_ATOMS: atom_id res chain seq x y z
N MET A 1 15.57 22.18 16.91
CA MET A 1 14.72 21.83 15.76
C MET A 1 15.50 20.83 14.91
N ARG A 2 15.27 19.53 15.11
CA ARG A 2 16.04 18.48 14.43
C ARG A 2 15.23 18.02 13.22
N ARG A 3 15.80 18.25 12.03
CA ARG A 3 15.39 17.64 10.77
C ARG A 3 15.91 16.19 10.79
N LEU A 4 15.03 15.24 10.50
CA LEU A 4 15.34 13.88 10.04
C LEU A 4 14.64 13.81 8.68
N SER A 5 15.29 14.19 7.57
CA SER A 5 16.13 13.34 6.73
C SER A 5 15.59 11.92 6.65
N LEU A 6 14.65 11.74 5.72
CA LEU A 6 14.10 10.46 5.29
C LEU A 6 14.68 10.16 3.89
N ASP A 7 16.01 10.07 3.82
CA ASP A 7 16.71 9.47 2.69
C ASP A 7 16.80 7.97 2.96
N CYS A 8 15.91 7.18 2.35
CA CYS A 8 16.12 5.76 2.07
C CYS A 8 14.83 5.20 1.44
N ILE A 9 14.78 5.12 0.11
CA ILE A 9 14.34 3.97 -0.72
C ILE A 9 14.44 4.48 -2.17
N ASP A 10 15.68 4.69 -2.65
CA ASP A 10 15.96 4.74 -4.08
C ASP A 10 17.24 3.94 -4.33
N ARG A 11 17.05 2.67 -4.69
CA ARG A 11 18.07 1.80 -5.28
C ARG A 11 17.44 0.46 -5.62
N VAL A 12 17.27 0.19 -6.91
CA VAL A 12 17.82 -1.00 -7.59
C VAL A 12 17.36 -0.94 -9.05
N VAL A 13 18.23 -0.36 -9.87
CA VAL A 13 18.28 -0.53 -11.32
C VAL A 13 19.25 -1.67 -11.62
N ARG A 14 18.83 -2.56 -12.54
CA ARG A 14 19.64 -3.52 -13.33
C ARG A 14 20.38 -4.66 -12.63
N CYS A 15 19.96 -5.89 -12.94
CA CYS A 15 20.85 -6.95 -13.40
C CYS A 15 20.04 -8.01 -14.15
N GLY A 16 20.39 -8.26 -15.42
CA GLY A 16 19.91 -9.45 -16.12
C GLY A 16 20.69 -10.68 -15.68
N LEU A 17 20.03 -11.83 -15.56
CA LEU A 17 20.54 -13.13 -16.01
C LEU A 17 19.42 -14.17 -15.87
N LEU A 18 19.29 -14.98 -16.90
CA LEU A 18 18.35 -16.07 -17.10
C LEU A 18 18.78 -17.30 -16.29
N VAL A 19 17.90 -17.90 -15.48
CA VAL A 19 18.02 -19.29 -15.02
C VAL A 19 16.62 -19.92 -14.94
N VAL A 20 16.41 -20.93 -15.79
CA VAL A 20 15.28 -21.86 -15.74
C VAL A 20 15.63 -22.97 -14.75
N ALA A 21 14.79 -23.22 -13.73
CA ALA A 21 14.87 -24.42 -12.91
C ALA A 21 13.48 -24.86 -12.42
N LEU A 22 13.18 -26.15 -12.61
CA LEU A 22 11.98 -26.86 -12.21
C LEU A 22 11.87 -27.06 -10.69
N SER A 23 10.63 -27.27 -10.20
CA SER A 23 10.18 -27.89 -8.92
C SER A 23 9.38 -26.94 -7.99
N PRO A 24 8.64 -27.43 -6.97
CA PRO A 24 7.23 -27.81 -7.09
C PRO A 24 6.31 -27.00 -6.14
N PHE A 25 5.04 -26.86 -6.54
CA PHE A 25 3.87 -26.58 -5.69
C PHE A 25 4.07 -25.59 -4.53
N MET A 26 3.99 -24.29 -4.83
CA MET A 26 3.80 -23.24 -3.84
C MET A 26 2.34 -22.76 -3.83
N PRO A 27 1.81 -22.34 -2.65
CA PRO A 27 0.43 -21.92 -2.51
C PRO A 27 0.15 -20.71 -3.39
N VAL A 28 -0.91 -20.82 -4.18
CA VAL A 28 -1.46 -19.77 -5.03
C VAL A 28 -1.62 -18.51 -4.17
N PRO A 29 -0.93 -17.39 -4.47
CA PRO A 29 -1.32 -16.13 -3.88
C PRO A 29 -2.76 -15.88 -4.34
N ALA A 30 -3.69 -15.79 -3.39
CA ALA A 30 -5.03 -15.34 -3.67
C ALA A 30 -4.93 -13.86 -4.08
N THR A 31 -4.64 -13.63 -5.36
CA THR A 31 -4.81 -12.35 -6.01
C THR A 31 -6.30 -12.08 -5.98
N VAL A 32 -6.74 -11.32 -4.97
CA VAL A 32 -8.06 -10.71 -4.97
C VAL A 32 -8.03 -9.69 -6.09
N GLN A 33 -8.48 -10.11 -7.26
CA GLN A 33 -8.62 -9.28 -8.45
C GLN A 33 -9.75 -8.27 -8.19
N ALA A 34 -9.38 -7.14 -7.57
CA ALA A 34 -10.31 -6.08 -7.20
C ALA A 34 -10.61 -5.19 -8.41
N GLY A 35 -11.47 -5.70 -9.30
CA GLY A 35 -12.33 -4.92 -10.19
C GLY A 35 -11.62 -4.17 -11.32
N SER A 36 -11.90 -4.59 -12.55
CA SER A 36 -11.52 -3.90 -13.79
C SER A 36 -11.96 -2.44 -13.80
N ASP A 37 -10.99 -1.52 -13.70
CA ASP A 37 -11.08 -0.15 -14.23
C ASP A 37 -9.70 0.15 -14.83
N SER A 38 -9.62 0.12 -16.17
CA SER A 38 -8.43 -0.25 -16.95
C SER A 38 -7.25 0.76 -16.96
N GLU A 39 -7.02 1.50 -15.88
CA GLU A 39 -5.87 2.41 -15.76
C GLU A 39 -5.28 2.53 -14.34
N VAL A 40 -5.98 2.04 -13.30
CA VAL A 40 -5.52 2.19 -11.91
C VAL A 40 -4.90 0.88 -11.41
N GLU A 41 -3.60 0.90 -11.13
CA GLU A 41 -2.89 -0.23 -10.55
C GLU A 41 -3.12 -0.25 -9.03
N VAL A 42 -3.61 -1.36 -8.51
CA VAL A 42 -3.87 -1.55 -7.07
C VAL A 42 -3.07 -2.74 -6.58
N GLU A 43 -2.16 -2.50 -5.65
CA GLU A 43 -1.37 -3.53 -4.99
C GLU A 43 -1.73 -3.57 -3.51
N VAL A 44 -2.14 -4.75 -3.00
CA VAL A 44 -2.47 -4.94 -1.58
C VAL A 44 -1.56 -6.03 -1.03
N ASN A 45 -0.76 -5.69 -0.03
CA ASN A 45 0.18 -6.60 0.61
C ASN A 45 -0.17 -6.80 2.10
N LYS A 46 0.05 -8.02 2.58
CA LYS A 46 -0.09 -8.32 4.01
C LYS A 46 1.24 -8.06 4.72
N LYS A 47 1.22 -7.28 5.79
CA LYS A 47 2.41 -6.91 6.57
C LYS A 47 2.20 -7.25 8.04
N GLY A 48 2.74 -8.39 8.48
CA GLY A 48 2.58 -8.88 9.86
C GLY A 48 1.10 -9.19 10.19
N LEU A 49 0.59 -8.55 11.25
CA LEU A 49 -0.83 -8.58 11.65
C LEU A 49 -1.69 -7.54 10.90
N GLY A 50 -1.04 -6.62 10.18
CA GLY A 50 -1.65 -5.54 9.44
C GLY A 50 -1.66 -5.76 7.92
N LYS A 51 -1.98 -4.70 7.18
CA LYS A 51 -2.04 -4.68 5.72
C LYS A 51 -1.57 -3.35 5.19
N GLU A 52 -1.05 -3.35 3.97
CA GLU A 52 -0.76 -2.15 3.22
C GLU A 52 -1.41 -2.23 1.84
N ALA A 53 -1.78 -1.08 1.29
CA ALA A 53 -2.27 -0.98 -0.06
C ALA A 53 -1.68 0.26 -0.74
N VAL A 54 -1.33 0.09 -2.02
CA VAL A 54 -0.81 1.13 -2.88
C VAL A 54 -1.69 1.20 -4.11
N LEU A 55 -2.23 2.38 -4.39
CA LEU A 55 -2.89 2.68 -5.65
C LEU A 55 -2.02 3.63 -6.45
N ARG A 56 -1.82 3.33 -7.73
CA ARG A 56 -1.08 4.17 -8.67
C ARG A 56 -1.96 4.52 -9.86
N LYS A 57 -2.02 5.81 -10.20
CA LYS A 57 -2.63 6.31 -11.43
C LYS A 57 -1.79 7.45 -11.99
N GLY A 58 -1.08 7.16 -13.08
CA GLY A 58 -0.21 8.15 -13.73
C GLY A 58 0.83 8.72 -12.75
N PRO A 59 0.86 10.03 -12.51
CA PRO A 59 1.77 10.65 -11.55
C PRO A 59 1.29 10.58 -10.09
N HIS A 60 0.06 10.14 -9.83
CA HIS A 60 -0.51 10.09 -8.49
C HIS A 60 -0.37 8.69 -7.87
N GLU A 61 -0.03 8.67 -6.59
CA GLU A 61 0.11 7.47 -5.80
C GLU A 61 -0.56 7.66 -4.44
N TRP A 62 -1.46 6.76 -4.07
CA TRP A 62 -2.11 6.71 -2.76
C TRP A 62 -1.59 5.49 -2.02
N TYR A 63 -1.09 5.69 -0.80
CA TYR A 63 -0.55 4.64 0.05
C TYR A 63 -1.34 4.59 1.35
N ILE A 64 -1.63 3.38 1.82
CA ILE A 64 -2.11 3.14 3.18
C ILE A 64 -1.32 2.00 3.81
N LEU A 65 -0.94 2.17 5.07
CA LEU A 65 -0.41 1.12 5.92
C LEU A 65 -1.20 1.06 7.20
N VAL A 66 -1.77 -0.09 7.50
CA VAL A 66 -2.36 -0.40 8.80
C VAL A 66 -1.41 -1.34 9.50
N GLU A 67 -0.66 -0.83 10.47
CA GLU A 67 0.21 -1.61 11.34
C GLU A 67 -0.52 -1.95 12.64
N VAL A 68 -0.74 -3.25 12.87
CA VAL A 68 -1.39 -3.73 14.10
C VAL A 68 -0.34 -4.31 15.03
N THR A 69 -0.32 -3.78 16.25
CA THR A 69 0.44 -4.32 17.39
C THR A 69 -0.55 -4.81 18.46
N PRO A 70 -0.13 -5.65 19.42
CA PRO A 70 -1.02 -6.09 20.49
C PRO A 70 -1.54 -4.95 21.37
N ASP A 71 -0.80 -3.85 21.50
CA ASP A 71 -1.13 -2.73 22.36
C ASP A 71 -1.89 -1.61 21.62
N ASN A 72 -1.55 -1.36 20.36
CA ASN A 72 -2.11 -0.26 19.59
C ASN A 72 -2.12 -0.53 18.07
N THR A 73 -2.87 0.27 17.32
CA THR A 73 -2.86 0.22 15.85
C THR A 73 -2.40 1.57 15.30
N VAL A 74 -1.59 1.55 14.25
CA VAL A 74 -1.17 2.75 13.53
C VAL A 74 -1.68 2.64 12.10
N VAL A 75 -2.37 3.67 11.64
CA VAL A 75 -2.85 3.81 10.27
C VAL A 75 -2.12 4.98 9.64
N LEU A 76 -1.30 4.72 8.63
CA LEU A 76 -0.65 5.74 7.82
C LEU A 76 -1.40 5.83 6.49
N ARG A 77 -1.71 7.05 6.05
CA ARG A 77 -2.30 7.34 4.75
C ARG A 77 -1.46 8.41 4.08
N GLN A 78 -1.02 8.15 2.86
CA GLN A 78 -0.21 9.09 2.11
C GLN A 78 -0.77 9.27 0.71
N GLU A 79 -0.65 10.48 0.20
CA GLU A 79 -0.87 10.79 -1.21
C GLU A 79 0.38 11.47 -1.73
N LYS A 80 0.90 10.94 -2.84
CA LYS A 80 2.07 11.46 -3.53
C LYS A 80 1.67 11.85 -4.95
N ASN A 81 2.17 12.99 -5.41
CA ASN A 81 2.08 13.44 -6.79
C ASN A 81 3.49 13.64 -7.33
N LEU A 82 3.89 12.85 -8.32
CA LEU A 82 5.23 12.76 -8.87
C LEU A 82 6.25 12.45 -7.77
N ASP A 83 6.90 13.49 -7.25
CA ASP A 83 7.89 13.39 -6.17
C ASP A 83 7.52 14.18 -4.92
N THR A 84 6.33 14.77 -4.89
CA THR A 84 5.86 15.60 -3.75
C THR A 84 4.77 14.87 -2.99
N TYR A 85 4.96 14.73 -1.67
CA TYR A 85 3.90 14.29 -0.77
C TYR A 85 2.86 15.40 -0.63
N VAL A 86 1.65 15.13 -1.11
CA VAL A 86 0.49 16.04 -1.03
C VAL A 86 -0.22 15.85 0.30
N LEU A 87 -0.31 14.60 0.76
CA LEU A 87 -0.93 14.24 2.03
C LEU A 87 -0.06 13.21 2.75
N ASP A 88 0.12 13.43 4.04
CA ASP A 88 0.77 12.50 4.97
C ASP A 88 -0.01 12.57 6.28
N ASP A 89 -0.85 11.57 6.51
CA ASP A 89 -1.73 11.46 7.67
C ASP A 89 -1.37 10.19 8.44
N SER A 90 -1.19 10.33 9.75
CA SER A 90 -0.89 9.22 10.64
C SER A 90 -1.87 9.23 11.80
N GLU A 91 -2.69 8.19 11.90
CA GLU A 91 -3.65 8.00 12.96
C GLU A 91 -3.20 6.86 13.86
N THR A 92 -3.16 7.09 15.17
CA THR A 92 -2.85 6.05 16.16
C THR A 92 -4.09 5.76 16.98
N HIS A 93 -4.42 4.47 17.11
CA HIS A 93 -5.51 3.96 17.94
C HIS A 93 -4.93 3.28 19.17
N ASP A 94 -5.42 3.61 20.36
CA ASP A 94 -5.07 2.98 21.65
C ASP A 94 -5.59 1.53 21.80
N ARG A 95 -5.98 0.88 20.70
CA ARG A 95 -6.42 -0.51 20.66
C ARG A 95 -5.89 -1.22 19.43
N SER A 96 -5.70 -2.54 19.55
CA SER A 96 -5.44 -3.41 18.41
C SER A 96 -6.69 -3.55 17.54
N PHE A 97 -6.57 -3.38 16.24
CA PHE A 97 -7.63 -3.68 15.29
C PHE A 97 -7.74 -5.19 15.08
N THR A 98 -8.99 -5.64 14.93
CA THR A 98 -9.27 -6.99 14.46
C THR A 98 -8.97 -7.09 12.96
N PRO A 99 -8.69 -8.29 12.43
CA PRO A 99 -8.42 -8.48 11.00
C PRO A 99 -9.54 -7.90 10.10
N SER A 100 -10.80 -8.06 10.51
CA SER A 100 -11.95 -7.51 9.78
C SER A 100 -11.98 -5.98 9.76
N GLU A 101 -11.54 -5.32 10.84
CA GLU A 101 -11.41 -3.87 10.87
C GLU A 101 -10.29 -3.39 9.96
N VAL A 102 -9.15 -4.10 9.94
CA VAL A 102 -8.05 -3.81 9.02
C VAL A 102 -8.52 -3.91 7.56
N ASP A 103 -9.24 -4.99 7.22
CA ASP A 103 -9.83 -5.17 5.90
C ASP A 103 -10.80 -4.04 5.53
N ALA A 104 -11.69 -3.67 6.44
CA ALA A 104 -12.65 -2.59 6.21
C ALA A 104 -11.95 -1.24 5.96
N VAL A 105 -10.90 -0.92 6.73
CA VAL A 105 -10.14 0.32 6.57
C VAL A 105 -9.40 0.36 5.24
N ILE A 106 -8.79 -0.75 4.82
CA ILE A 106 -8.12 -0.85 3.53
C ILE A 106 -9.13 -0.73 2.39
N GLU A 107 -10.26 -1.43 2.46
CA GLU A 107 -11.31 -1.39 1.43
C GLU A 107 -11.91 0.02 1.29
N GLU A 108 -12.21 0.68 2.40
CA GLU A 108 -12.69 2.07 2.41
C GLU A 108 -11.67 3.01 1.77
N PHE A 109 -10.38 2.86 2.11
CA PHE A 109 -9.31 3.66 1.51
C PHE A 109 -9.20 3.42 0.01
N VAL A 110 -9.16 2.16 -0.44
CA VAL A 110 -9.07 1.80 -1.86
C VAL A 110 -10.27 2.37 -2.63
N SER A 111 -11.47 2.28 -2.08
CA SER A 111 -12.68 2.84 -2.69
C SER A 111 -12.59 4.36 -2.82
N SER A 112 -12.20 5.06 -1.74
CA SER A 112 -11.98 6.51 -1.77
C SER A 112 -10.88 6.92 -2.75
N ALA A 113 -9.75 6.21 -2.76
CA ALA A 113 -8.64 6.46 -3.66
C ALA A 113 -9.03 6.24 -5.12
N LYS A 114 -9.85 5.22 -5.44
CA LYS A 114 -10.41 5.04 -6.80
C LYS A 114 -11.29 6.22 -7.21
N VAL A 115 -12.14 6.72 -6.31
CA VAL A 115 -12.97 7.91 -6.58
C VAL A 115 -12.10 9.16 -6.81
N GLN A 116 -11.00 9.32 -6.06
CA GLN A 116 -10.06 10.41 -6.26
C GLN A 116 -9.30 10.25 -7.58
N ALA A 117 -8.80 9.06 -7.87
CA ALA A 117 -8.09 8.72 -9.10
C ALA A 117 -8.97 8.98 -10.33
N ALA A 118 -10.27 8.72 -10.27
CA ALA A 118 -11.22 9.04 -11.33
C ALA A 118 -11.31 10.55 -11.63
N LYS A 119 -10.97 11.44 -10.68
CA LYS A 119 -10.94 12.90 -10.92
C LYS A 119 -9.72 13.35 -11.73
N TYR A 120 -8.62 12.60 -11.68
CA TYR A 120 -7.35 12.91 -12.35
C TYR A 120 -7.27 12.24 -13.74
N GLN A 121 -8.34 12.35 -14.52
CA GLN A 121 -8.48 11.75 -15.86
C GLN A 121 -8.04 12.72 -16.96
#